data_AF-A0A6J1WNX0-F1
#
_entry.id   AF-A0A6J1WNX0-F1
#
_cell.length_a   1.000
_cell.length_b   1.000
_cell.length_c   1.000
_cell.angle_alpha   90.00
_cell.angle_beta   90.00
_cell.angle_gamma   90.00
#
_symmetry.space_group_name_H-M   'P 1'
#
loop_
_entity.id
_entity.type
_entity.pdbx_description
1 polymer ?
#
loop_
_entity_poly.entity_id
_entity_poly.type
_entity_poly.pdbx_seq_one_letter_code
_entity_poly.pdbx_strand_id
1 'polypeptide(L)'
;MGMVASPSSSLNTPVGAGVASPSGEEAAYKDKVRQLSKYIEPLRRMVHRMVSEGENVEKLTKMKNLLDILSNPNKRMPLETLIKCEVVLEKLDFRRGEGVGVGMPSTGKEQIFNPLLEVVNNCLQSPLSNHTLKRTFGSTLDALNGPEIKNLPPPYIPPKVEEPTMDIPDVLQGEIARLDSRFK
;
A
#
# COMPACT_ATOMS: atom_id res chain seq x y z
N MET A 1 -14.59 30.44 -61.01
CA MET A 1 -13.27 31.11 -61.21
C MET A 1 -12.78 31.58 -59.84
N GLY A 2 -11.58 31.28 -59.35
CA GLY A 2 -10.38 30.72 -60.00
C GLY A 2 -9.59 29.75 -59.09
N MET A 3 -8.84 28.90 -59.77
CA MET A 3 -7.89 27.90 -59.27
C MET A 3 -6.55 28.55 -58.90
N VAL A 4 -5.80 27.96 -57.97
CA VAL A 4 -4.40 27.51 -58.19
C VAL A 4 -4.02 26.48 -57.12
N ALA A 5 -3.30 25.45 -57.56
CA ALA A 5 -2.80 24.34 -56.77
C ALA A 5 -1.28 24.42 -56.61
N SER A 6 -0.79 24.01 -55.43
CA SER A 6 0.44 23.25 -55.11
C SER A 6 1.83 23.81 -55.56
N PRO A 7 2.92 23.62 -54.77
CA PRO A 7 3.53 22.28 -54.63
C PRO A 7 4.12 21.92 -53.24
N SER A 8 4.24 20.61 -53.01
CA SER A 8 5.10 19.99 -52.00
C SER A 8 6.59 20.24 -52.27
N SER A 9 7.39 20.39 -51.23
CA SER A 9 8.82 19.97 -51.19
C SER A 9 9.25 19.91 -49.71
N SER A 10 9.38 18.73 -49.13
CA SER A 10 10.65 17.99 -48.98
C SER A 10 11.65 18.67 -48.04
N LEU A 11 11.75 18.20 -46.79
CA LEU A 11 13.06 18.08 -46.14
C LEU A 11 13.05 17.05 -45.00
N ASN A 12 13.54 15.86 -45.33
CA ASN A 12 14.18 14.96 -44.36
C ASN A 12 15.60 15.47 -44.08
N THR A 13 16.06 15.29 -42.83
CA THR A 13 17.47 15.29 -42.31
C THR A 13 18.24 16.62 -42.21
N PRO A 14 19.20 16.81 -41.27
CA PRO A 14 19.98 15.77 -40.56
C PRO A 14 20.22 15.99 -39.04
N VAL A 15 20.81 14.95 -38.43
CA VAL A 15 21.71 14.94 -37.25
C VAL A 15 21.77 16.22 -36.38
N GLY A 16 21.27 16.10 -35.16
CA GLY A 16 21.59 16.99 -34.04
C GLY A 16 22.12 16.15 -32.88
N ALA A 17 23.30 15.57 -33.07
CA ALA A 17 24.08 15.07 -31.95
C ALA A 17 24.36 16.25 -31.00
N GLY A 18 24.05 16.08 -29.72
CA GLY A 18 24.65 16.87 -28.66
C GLY A 18 24.12 18.29 -28.50
N VAL A 19 22.90 18.45 -28.00
CA VAL A 19 22.65 19.47 -26.98
C VAL A 19 21.97 18.77 -25.82
N ALA A 20 22.78 18.30 -24.88
CA ALA A 20 22.31 17.92 -23.55
C ALA A 20 21.80 19.20 -22.89
N SER A 21 20.56 19.58 -23.19
CA SER A 21 19.81 20.51 -22.35
C SER A 21 19.86 19.96 -20.93
N PRO A 22 20.03 20.79 -19.88
CA PRO A 22 20.08 20.35 -18.48
C PRO A 22 18.82 19.57 -18.03
N SER A 23 17.79 19.53 -18.89
CA SER A 23 16.59 18.71 -18.78
C SER A 23 16.83 17.20 -18.86
N GLY A 24 17.79 16.72 -19.66
CA GLY A 24 17.98 15.27 -19.90
C GLY A 24 18.55 14.52 -18.70
N GLU A 25 19.60 15.09 -18.10
CA GLU A 25 20.24 14.51 -16.91
C GLU A 25 19.33 14.62 -15.68
N GLU A 26 18.59 15.73 -15.56
CA GLU A 26 17.60 15.91 -14.50
C GLU A 26 16.41 14.94 -14.64
N ALA A 27 15.98 14.64 -15.86
CA ALA A 27 14.95 13.63 -16.12
C ALA A 27 15.46 12.22 -15.74
N ALA A 28 16.66 11.84 -16.16
CA ALA A 28 17.28 10.56 -15.80
C ALA A 28 17.43 10.40 -14.27
N TYR A 29 17.79 11.47 -13.58
CA TYR A 29 17.85 11.50 -12.12
C TYR A 29 16.48 11.21 -11.47
N LYS A 30 15.43 11.93 -11.90
CA LYS A 30 14.07 11.74 -11.37
C LYS A 30 13.57 10.31 -11.59
N ASP A 31 13.85 9.75 -12.77
CA ASP A 31 13.49 8.38 -13.11
C ASP A 31 14.21 7.37 -12.23
N LYS A 32 15.52 7.55 -12.01
CA LYS A 32 16.30 6.66 -11.14
C LYS A 32 15.82 6.74 -9.68
N VAL A 33 15.56 7.93 -9.15
CA VAL A 33 14.99 8.09 -7.79
C VAL A 33 13.63 7.39 -7.67
N ARG A 34 12.76 7.56 -8.66
CA ARG A 34 11.46 6.89 -8.73
C ARG A 34 11.62 5.37 -8.77
N GLN A 35 12.55 4.84 -9.56
CA GLN A 35 12.84 3.41 -9.61
C GLN A 35 13.36 2.87 -8.27
N LEU A 36 14.23 3.62 -7.59
CA LEU A 36 14.81 3.24 -6.30
C LEU A 36 13.83 3.38 -5.14
N SER A 37 12.78 4.18 -5.28
CA SER A 37 11.76 4.37 -4.24
C SER A 37 11.11 3.07 -3.75
N LYS A 38 11.05 2.03 -4.63
CA LYS A 38 10.55 0.69 -4.29
C LYS A 38 11.33 0.02 -3.16
N TYR A 39 12.59 0.41 -2.94
CA TYR A 39 13.44 -0.14 -1.89
C TYR A 39 13.35 0.60 -0.55
N ILE A 40 12.74 1.80 -0.50
CA ILE A 40 12.69 2.63 0.72
C ILE A 40 12.05 1.86 1.88
N GLU A 41 10.91 1.25 1.62
CA GLU A 41 10.11 0.59 2.65
C GLU A 41 10.75 -0.74 3.12
N PRO A 42 11.24 -1.62 2.23
CA PRO A 42 12.08 -2.76 2.62
C PRO A 42 13.34 -2.37 3.42
N LEU A 43 14.03 -1.29 3.01
CA LEU A 43 15.26 -0.82 3.65
C LEU A 43 14.99 -0.21 5.03
N ARG A 44 13.88 0.54 5.18
CA ARG A 44 13.42 1.07 6.48
C ARG A 44 13.17 -0.04 7.49
N ARG A 45 12.47 -1.11 7.07
CA ARG A 45 12.26 -2.30 7.92
C ARG A 45 13.57 -2.98 8.30
N MET A 46 14.49 -3.13 7.35
CA MET A 46 15.80 -3.71 7.63
C MET A 46 16.60 -2.89 8.64
N VAL A 47 16.65 -1.57 8.49
CA VAL A 47 17.30 -0.66 9.45
C VAL A 47 16.71 -0.82 10.84
N HIS A 48 15.38 -0.86 10.97
CA HIS A 48 14.73 -1.03 12.27
C HIS A 48 15.13 -2.34 12.96
N ARG A 49 15.13 -3.46 12.23
CA ARG A 49 15.58 -4.76 12.78
C ARG A 49 17.03 -4.75 13.22
N MET A 50 17.91 -4.19 12.40
CA MET A 50 19.34 -4.11 12.70
C MET A 50 19.63 -3.22 13.92
N VAL A 51 18.79 -2.22 14.20
CA VAL A 51 18.87 -1.47 15.47
C VAL A 51 18.56 -2.37 16.66
N SER A 52 17.57 -3.25 16.55
CA SER A 52 17.16 -4.16 17.62
C SER A 52 18.17 -5.29 17.89
N GLU A 53 18.87 -5.77 16.86
CA GLU A 53 19.88 -6.83 17.00
C GLU A 53 21.20 -6.34 17.60
N GLY A 54 21.51 -5.04 17.53
CA GLY A 54 22.69 -4.42 18.16
C GLY A 54 24.06 -4.84 17.59
N GLU A 55 24.12 -5.85 16.72
CA GLU A 55 25.32 -6.32 16.04
C GLU A 55 25.54 -5.58 14.70
N ASN A 56 26.79 -5.39 14.26
CA ASN A 56 27.14 -4.77 12.96
C ASN A 56 26.77 -3.27 12.81
N VAL A 57 27.17 -2.43 13.77
CA VAL A 57 26.95 -0.96 13.78
C VAL A 57 27.42 -0.27 12.50
N GLU A 58 28.54 -0.70 11.91
CA GLU A 58 29.04 -0.14 10.65
C GLU A 58 28.09 -0.39 9.47
N LYS A 59 27.56 -1.61 9.37
CA LYS A 59 26.58 -1.97 8.33
C LYS A 59 25.26 -1.23 8.55
N LEU A 60 24.81 -1.12 9.81
CA LEU A 60 23.63 -0.33 10.16
C LEU A 60 23.77 1.14 9.74
N THR A 61 24.94 1.73 9.98
CA THR A 61 25.23 3.12 9.58
C THR A 61 25.16 3.29 8.06
N LYS A 62 25.73 2.35 7.30
CA LYS A 62 25.64 2.33 5.82
C LYS A 62 24.19 2.22 5.34
N MET A 63 23.38 1.34 5.95
CA MET A 63 21.96 1.18 5.60
C MET A 63 21.12 2.41 5.94
N LYS A 64 21.39 3.06 7.08
CA LYS A 64 20.77 4.34 7.44
C LYS A 64 21.11 5.44 6.44
N ASN A 65 22.37 5.57 6.04
CA ASN A 65 22.80 6.55 5.03
C ASN A 65 22.14 6.29 3.67
N LEU A 66 22.03 5.02 3.26
CA LEU A 66 21.37 4.65 2.01
C LEU A 66 19.87 5.01 2.03
N LEU A 67 19.19 4.74 3.14
CA LEU A 67 17.79 5.09 3.35
C LEU A 67 17.58 6.61 3.33
N ASP A 68 18.49 7.34 3.97
CA ASP A 68 18.47 8.79 4.08
C ASP A 68 18.66 9.49 2.73
N ILE A 69 19.53 8.97 1.85
CA ILE A 69 19.68 9.45 0.46
C ILE A 69 18.40 9.22 -0.36
N LEU A 70 17.76 8.07 -0.20
CA LEU A 70 16.57 7.71 -1.00
C LEU A 70 15.27 8.37 -0.50
N SER A 71 15.20 8.69 0.79
CA SER A 71 13.98 9.24 1.42
C SER A 71 13.97 10.76 1.47
N ASN A 72 15.14 11.41 1.44
CA ASN A 72 15.22 12.87 1.56
C ASN A 72 15.48 13.52 0.19
N PRO A 73 14.51 14.26 -0.37
CA PRO A 73 14.69 14.94 -1.66
C PRO A 73 15.75 16.05 -1.61
N ASN A 74 16.06 16.57 -0.41
CA ASN A 74 17.07 17.60 -0.18
C ASN A 74 18.51 17.08 -0.25
N LYS A 75 18.73 15.76 -0.13
CA LYS A 75 20.07 15.15 -0.23
C LYS A 75 20.31 14.61 -1.64
N ARG A 76 20.27 15.50 -2.62
CA ARG A 76 20.60 15.15 -4.02
C ARG A 76 22.03 14.63 -4.12
N MET A 77 22.18 13.45 -4.69
CA MET A 77 23.49 12.84 -4.99
C MET A 77 23.72 12.80 -6.52
N PRO A 78 24.96 12.66 -7.00
CA PRO A 78 25.22 12.44 -8.43
C PRO A 78 24.48 11.19 -8.94
N LEU A 79 24.06 11.21 -10.21
CA LEU A 79 23.35 10.08 -10.85
C LEU A 79 24.18 8.78 -10.77
N GLU A 80 25.49 8.86 -10.95
CA GLU A 80 26.40 7.71 -10.79
C GLU A 80 26.33 7.07 -9.40
N THR A 81 26.14 7.88 -8.35
CA THR A 81 26.00 7.38 -6.98
C THR A 81 24.70 6.62 -6.82
N LEU A 82 23.60 7.12 -7.38
CA LEU A 82 22.32 6.40 -7.35
C LEU A 82 22.38 5.06 -8.08
N ILE A 83 23.09 5.00 -9.22
CA ILE A 83 23.33 3.74 -9.95
C ILE A 83 24.11 2.75 -9.08
N LYS A 84 25.14 3.20 -8.35
CA LYS A 84 25.87 2.34 -7.39
C LYS A 84 24.97 1.86 -6.25
N CYS A 85 24.08 2.72 -5.73
CA CYS A 85 23.08 2.33 -4.74
C CYS A 85 22.16 1.24 -5.27
N GLU A 86 21.70 1.34 -6.52
CA GLU A 86 20.88 0.32 -7.17
C GLU A 86 21.55 -1.06 -7.16
N VAL A 87 22.80 -1.15 -7.59
CA VAL A 87 23.55 -2.43 -7.62
C VAL A 87 23.65 -3.06 -6.24
N VAL A 88 23.85 -2.25 -5.19
CA VAL A 88 23.88 -2.74 -3.81
C VAL A 88 22.51 -3.22 -3.36
N LEU A 89 21.45 -2.48 -3.68
CA LEU A 89 20.07 -2.79 -3.32
C LEU A 89 19.55 -4.05 -4.05
N GLU A 90 19.94 -4.25 -5.31
CA GLU A 90 19.61 -5.45 -6.08
C GLU A 90 20.27 -6.71 -5.50
N LYS A 91 21.49 -6.58 -4.97
CA LYS A 91 22.20 -7.67 -4.29
C LYS A 91 21.75 -7.89 -2.85
N LEU A 92 20.92 -7.01 -2.30
CA LEU A 92 20.48 -7.11 -0.91
C LEU A 92 19.23 -7.97 -0.82
N ASP A 93 19.33 -9.09 -0.11
CA ASP A 93 18.19 -9.95 0.16
C ASP A 93 17.27 -9.36 1.25
N PHE A 94 16.30 -8.54 0.83
CA PHE A 94 15.28 -7.98 1.74
C PHE A 94 14.34 -9.04 2.35
N ARG A 95 14.28 -10.24 1.77
CA ARG A 95 13.40 -11.35 2.18
C ARG A 95 13.70 -11.87 3.59
N ARG A 96 14.92 -11.68 4.10
CA ARG A 96 15.36 -12.22 5.40
C ARG A 96 14.59 -11.68 6.62
N GLY A 97 13.75 -10.64 6.48
CA GLY A 97 13.02 -10.10 7.63
C GLY A 97 11.58 -9.71 7.36
N GLU A 98 10.91 -10.40 6.45
CA GLU A 98 9.46 -10.30 6.25
C GLU A 98 8.74 -11.26 7.21
N GLY A 99 8.69 -10.87 8.48
CA GLY A 99 7.67 -11.35 9.39
C GLY A 99 6.53 -10.33 9.36
N VAL A 100 5.34 -10.76 8.93
CA VAL A 100 4.07 -10.00 8.96
C VAL A 100 3.91 -8.96 7.84
N GLY A 101 3.54 -9.45 6.66
CA GLY A 101 2.96 -8.65 5.58
C GLY A 101 2.22 -9.59 4.63
N VAL A 102 0.93 -9.33 4.42
CA VAL A 102 0.04 -10.14 3.57
C VAL A 102 0.59 -10.13 2.14
N GLY A 103 1.30 -11.20 1.76
CA GLY A 103 1.96 -11.25 0.44
C GLY A 103 2.95 -12.40 0.25
N MET A 104 2.56 -13.64 0.60
CA MET A 104 3.27 -14.90 0.31
C MET A 104 4.54 -15.19 1.15
N PRO A 105 4.66 -16.37 1.79
CA PRO A 105 5.74 -16.63 2.75
C PRO A 105 7.01 -17.13 2.05
N SER A 106 8.20 -16.72 2.52
CA SER A 106 9.38 -17.60 2.38
C SER A 106 10.55 -17.37 3.35
N THR A 107 10.85 -18.25 4.30
CA THR A 107 11.64 -19.48 4.04
C THR A 107 11.59 -20.43 5.25
N GLY A 108 11.48 -21.73 4.97
CA GLY A 108 11.60 -22.84 5.93
C GLY A 108 10.43 -23.83 5.86
N LYS A 109 9.20 -23.31 5.69
CA LYS A 109 8.00 -24.15 5.54
C LYS A 109 7.49 -24.27 4.10
N GLU A 110 7.88 -23.41 3.15
CA GLU A 110 7.36 -23.59 1.78
C GLU A 110 7.92 -24.81 1.08
N GLN A 111 9.06 -25.38 1.47
CA GLN A 111 9.45 -26.68 0.90
C GLN A 111 8.36 -27.73 1.16
N ILE A 112 7.67 -27.64 2.31
CA ILE A 112 6.50 -28.47 2.64
C ILE A 112 5.24 -27.99 1.91
N PHE A 113 5.03 -26.69 1.74
CA PHE A 113 3.80 -26.14 1.15
C PHE A 113 3.82 -25.93 -0.36
N ASN A 114 4.98 -26.02 -1.02
CA ASN A 114 5.13 -25.86 -2.47
C ASN A 114 4.29 -26.89 -3.23
N PRO A 115 4.33 -28.20 -2.89
CA PRO A 115 3.46 -29.18 -3.52
C PRO A 115 1.97 -28.87 -3.31
N LEU A 116 1.58 -28.40 -2.12
CA LEU A 116 0.20 -28.04 -1.82
C LEU A 116 -0.24 -26.81 -2.64
N LEU A 117 0.64 -25.81 -2.76
CA LEU A 117 0.38 -24.59 -3.51
C LEU A 117 0.23 -24.88 -5.00
N GLU A 118 1.06 -25.77 -5.55
CA GLU A 118 0.96 -26.23 -6.94
C GLU A 118 -0.37 -26.95 -7.20
N VAL A 119 -0.78 -27.85 -6.30
CA VAL A 119 -2.06 -28.56 -6.39
C VAL A 119 -3.25 -27.61 -6.31
N VAL A 120 -3.21 -26.62 -5.39
CA VAL A 120 -4.27 -25.61 -5.28
C VAL A 120 -4.32 -24.76 -6.55
N ASN A 121 -3.18 -24.34 -7.08
CA ASN A 121 -3.11 -23.54 -8.30
C ASN A 121 -3.67 -24.33 -9.49
N ASN A 122 -3.32 -25.61 -9.63
CA ASN A 122 -3.91 -26.50 -10.63
C ASN A 122 -5.42 -26.69 -10.45
N CYS A 123 -5.89 -26.79 -9.20
CA CYS A 123 -7.31 -26.90 -8.89
C CYS A 123 -8.08 -25.64 -9.30
N LEU A 124 -7.49 -24.45 -9.14
CA LEU A 124 -8.08 -23.17 -9.53
C LEU A 124 -8.20 -22.98 -11.05
N GLN A 125 -7.37 -23.65 -11.85
CA GLN A 125 -7.50 -23.67 -13.32
C GLN A 125 -8.71 -24.50 -13.80
N SER A 126 -9.30 -25.32 -12.93
CA SER A 126 -10.46 -26.14 -13.27
C SER A 126 -11.75 -25.32 -13.20
N PRO A 127 -12.69 -25.48 -14.16
CA PRO A 127 -14.03 -24.88 -14.06
C PRO A 127 -14.84 -25.41 -12.87
N LEU A 128 -14.40 -26.51 -12.23
CA LEU A 128 -15.01 -27.10 -11.04
C LEU A 128 -14.20 -26.84 -9.75
N SER A 129 -13.33 -25.83 -9.76
CA SER A 129 -12.46 -25.46 -8.63
C SER A 129 -13.21 -25.30 -7.31
N ASN A 130 -14.28 -24.50 -7.31
CA ASN A 130 -15.11 -24.24 -6.13
C ASN A 130 -15.70 -25.52 -5.53
N HIS A 131 -16.26 -26.39 -6.37
CA HIS A 131 -16.82 -27.65 -5.92
C HIS A 131 -15.75 -28.59 -5.35
N THR A 132 -14.60 -28.66 -6.01
CA THR A 132 -13.46 -29.48 -5.57
C THR A 132 -12.91 -28.99 -4.24
N LEU A 133 -12.66 -27.68 -4.10
CA LEU A 133 -12.20 -27.08 -2.85
C LEU A 133 -13.21 -27.24 -1.71
N LYS A 134 -14.51 -27.03 -1.99
CA LYS A 134 -15.59 -27.21 -0.99
C LYS A 134 -15.69 -28.66 -0.53
N ARG A 135 -15.54 -29.63 -1.43
CA ARG A 135 -15.51 -31.05 -1.06
C ARG A 135 -14.27 -31.40 -0.24
N THR A 136 -13.10 -30.91 -0.63
CA THR A 136 -11.82 -31.23 0.04
C THR A 136 -11.73 -30.62 1.45
N PHE A 137 -12.17 -29.37 1.62
CA PHE A 137 -12.01 -28.64 2.88
C PHE A 137 -13.31 -28.50 3.69
N GLY A 138 -14.46 -28.93 3.14
CA GLY A 138 -15.78 -28.71 3.75
C GLY A 138 -15.90 -29.31 5.15
N SER A 139 -15.54 -30.59 5.31
CA SER A 139 -15.59 -31.26 6.62
C SER A 139 -14.67 -30.63 7.66
N THR A 140 -13.51 -30.13 7.24
CA THR A 140 -12.56 -29.42 8.13
C THR A 140 -13.08 -28.04 8.51
N LEU A 141 -13.68 -27.31 7.57
CA LEU A 141 -14.30 -26.01 7.82
C LEU A 141 -15.49 -26.14 8.77
N ASP A 142 -16.31 -27.17 8.60
CA ASP A 142 -17.43 -27.45 9.50
C ASP A 142 -16.94 -27.82 10.91
N ALA A 143 -15.84 -28.58 11.02
CA ALA A 143 -15.22 -28.90 12.30
C ALA A 143 -14.59 -27.67 12.99
N LEU A 144 -13.99 -26.74 12.23
CA LEU A 144 -13.37 -25.52 12.76
C LEU A 144 -14.42 -24.50 13.24
N ASN A 145 -15.49 -24.34 12.45
CA ASN A 145 -16.53 -23.34 12.72
C ASN A 145 -17.56 -23.84 13.74
N GLY A 146 -17.57 -25.14 14.02
CA GLY A 146 -18.51 -25.75 14.94
C GLY A 146 -19.94 -25.80 14.39
N PRO A 147 -20.90 -26.31 15.18
CA PRO A 147 -22.29 -26.35 14.77
C PRO A 147 -22.81 -24.94 14.50
N GLU A 148 -23.40 -24.75 13.31
CA GLU A 148 -24.07 -23.51 12.93
C GLU A 148 -25.10 -23.15 14.00
N ILE A 149 -24.96 -21.97 14.62
CA ILE A 149 -25.86 -21.52 15.69
C ILE A 149 -27.18 -21.09 15.04
N LYS A 150 -28.03 -22.06 14.71
CA LYS A 150 -29.31 -21.85 14.01
C LYS A 150 -30.39 -21.19 14.86
N ASN A 151 -30.11 -20.95 16.15
CA ASN A 151 -31.05 -20.40 17.13
C ASN A 151 -30.51 -19.15 17.82
N LEU A 152 -29.84 -18.26 17.08
CA LEU A 152 -29.58 -16.93 17.62
C LEU A 152 -30.92 -16.19 17.74
N PRO A 153 -31.24 -15.60 18.91
CA PRO A 153 -32.41 -14.73 19.02
C PRO A 153 -32.28 -13.58 17.99
N PRO A 154 -33.39 -13.11 17.41
CA PRO A 154 -33.36 -11.98 16.48
C PRO A 154 -32.59 -10.80 17.11
N PRO A 155 -31.74 -10.12 16.33
CA PRO A 155 -30.94 -9.01 16.85
C PRO A 155 -31.85 -7.98 17.51
N TYR A 156 -31.54 -7.63 18.75
CA TYR A 156 -32.28 -6.62 19.50
C TYR A 156 -32.22 -5.30 18.74
N ILE A 157 -33.35 -4.88 18.17
CA ILE A 157 -33.52 -3.53 17.65
C ILE A 157 -33.86 -2.69 18.88
N PRO A 158 -32.95 -1.83 19.39
CA PRO A 158 -33.33 -0.92 20.45
C PRO A 158 -34.50 -0.06 19.95
N PRO A 159 -35.55 0.15 20.76
CA PRO A 159 -36.60 1.09 20.41
C PRO A 159 -35.92 2.43 20.10
N LYS A 160 -36.33 3.08 19.00
CA LYS A 160 -35.95 4.47 18.73
C LYS A 160 -36.23 5.23 20.01
N VAL A 161 -35.17 5.73 20.65
CA VAL A 161 -35.29 6.68 21.74
C VAL A 161 -35.99 7.88 21.11
N GLU A 162 -37.28 8.01 21.39
CA GLU A 162 -38.02 9.22 21.14
C GLU A 162 -37.34 10.28 22.02
N GLU A 163 -36.74 11.26 21.36
CA GLU A 163 -36.06 12.37 22.00
C GLU A 163 -37.06 13.00 22.97
N PRO A 164 -36.77 13.06 24.29
CA PRO A 164 -37.71 13.64 25.22
C PRO A 164 -37.92 15.08 24.79
N THR A 165 -39.13 15.42 24.37
CA THR A 165 -39.51 16.81 24.18
C THR A 165 -39.25 17.49 25.51
N MET A 166 -38.27 18.39 25.55
CA MET A 166 -38.01 19.23 26.71
C MET A 166 -39.15 20.24 26.84
N ASP A 167 -40.34 19.75 27.20
CA ASP A 167 -41.45 20.61 27.57
C ASP A 167 -41.15 21.20 28.94
N ILE A 168 -41.12 22.53 28.98
CA ILE A 168 -40.86 23.30 30.20
C ILE A 168 -42.03 23.02 31.15
N PRO A 169 -41.78 22.53 32.38
CA PRO A 169 -42.84 22.27 33.35
C PRO A 169 -43.77 23.48 33.54
N ASP A 170 -45.08 23.26 33.60
CA ASP A 170 -46.12 24.30 33.68
C ASP A 170 -45.86 25.35 34.78
N VAL A 171 -45.25 24.90 35.89
CA VAL A 171 -44.84 25.76 37.01
C VAL A 171 -43.83 26.82 36.57
N LEU A 172 -42.81 26.42 35.80
CA LEU A 172 -41.82 27.35 35.27
C LEU A 172 -42.44 28.25 34.20
N GLN A 173 -43.40 27.73 33.42
CA GLN A 173 -44.10 28.50 32.41
C GLN A 173 -44.93 29.64 33.02
N GLY A 174 -45.59 29.41 34.16
CA GLY A 174 -46.30 30.44 34.93
C GLY A 174 -45.38 31.53 35.47
N GLU A 175 -44.18 31.15 35.90
CA GLU A 175 -43.19 32.10 36.43
C GLU A 175 -42.53 32.93 35.31
N ILE A 176 -42.25 32.31 34.16
CA ILE A 176 -41.79 33.01 32.94
C ILE A 176 -42.87 33.99 32.43
N ALA A 177 -44.15 33.62 32.51
CA ALA A 177 -45.25 34.48 32.10
C ALA A 177 -45.38 35.74 32.99
N ARG A 178 -44.91 35.68 34.23
CA ARG A 178 -44.96 36.77 35.21
C ARG A 178 -43.67 37.59 35.29
N LEU A 179 -42.61 37.19 34.57
CA LEU A 179 -41.36 37.95 34.51
C LEU A 179 -41.60 39.33 33.88
N ASP A 180 -40.98 40.35 34.49
CA ASP A 180 -40.99 41.73 34.02
C ASP A 180 -40.44 41.79 32.59
N SER A 181 -40.99 42.64 31.72
CA SER A 181 -40.67 42.66 30.29
C SER A 181 -39.20 42.92 29.96
N ARG A 182 -38.42 43.40 30.93
CA ARG A 182 -36.97 43.57 30.83
C ARG A 182 -36.18 42.26 30.83
N PHE A 183 -36.79 41.15 31.24
CA PHE A 183 -36.17 39.82 31.33
C PHE A 183 -36.81 38.78 30.39
N LYS A 184 -37.74 39.21 29.53
CA LYS A 184 -38.41 38.35 28.57
C LYS A 184 -37.63 38.25 27.27
#